data_AF-A0A7X7K2N1-F1
#
_entry.id   AF-A0A7X7K2N1-F1
#
_cell.length_a   1.000
_cell.length_b   1.000
_cell.length_c   1.000
_cell.angle_alpha   90.00
_cell.angle_beta   90.00
_cell.angle_gamma   90.00
#
_symmetry.space_group_name_H-M   'P 1'
#
loop_
_entity.id
_entity.type
_entity.pdbx_description
1 polymer ?
#
loop_
_entity_poly.entity_id
_entity_poly.type
_entity_poly.pdbx_seq_one_letter_code
_entity_poly.pdbx_strand_id
1 'polypeptide(L)' 'MAEPLRVAIIGAGHRSRTLYGPILRALPDDVTLVSVWGRSAD' A
#
# COMPACT_ATOMS: atom_id res chain seq x y z
N MET A 1 -5.22 8.83 -20.41
CA MET A 1 -4.46 8.00 -19.46
C MET A 1 -5.44 7.55 -18.38
N ALA A 2 -5.40 6.29 -17.97
CA ALA A 2 -6.28 5.82 -16.89
C ALA A 2 -5.83 6.43 -15.55
N GLU A 3 -6.78 6.75 -14.66
CA GLU A 3 -6.46 7.23 -13.33
C GLU A 3 -5.86 6.07 -12.49
N PRO A 4 -4.78 6.31 -11.70
CA PRO A 4 -4.15 5.26 -10.90
C PRO A 4 -5.13 4.62 -9.90
N LEU A 5 -5.00 3.31 -9.71
CA LEU A 5 -5.82 2.58 -8.76
C LEU A 5 -5.48 3.00 -7.33
N ARG A 6 -6.49 3.48 -6.59
CA ARG A 6 -6.36 3.88 -5.20
C ARG A 6 -6.47 2.66 -4.28
N VAL A 7 -5.44 2.40 -3.50
CA VAL A 7 -5.38 1.22 -2.62
C VAL A 7 -5.13 1.60 -1.16
N ALA A 8 -5.69 0.81 -0.26
CA ALA A 8 -5.42 0.89 1.18
C ALA A 8 -4.89 -0.45 1.68
N ILE A 9 -3.89 -0.42 2.57
CA ILE A 9 -3.38 -1.63 3.24
C ILE A 9 -4.13 -1.81 4.55
N ILE A 10 -4.80 -2.96 4.71
CA ILE A 10 -5.42 -3.37 5.98
C ILE A 10 -4.56 -4.47 6.62
N GLY A 11 -4.18 -4.28 7.88
CA GLY A 11 -3.25 -5.17 8.58
C GLY A 11 -1.80 -4.71 8.42
N ALA A 12 -1.47 -3.55 9.00
CA ALA A 12 -0.13 -2.92 8.99
C ALA A 12 0.97 -3.66 9.80
N GLY A 13 0.87 -4.98 9.99
CA GLY A 13 1.91 -5.75 10.68
C GLY A 13 3.17 -5.95 9.83
N HIS A 14 4.24 -6.50 10.42
CA HIS A 14 5.57 -6.64 9.78
C HIS A 14 5.57 -7.21 8.35
N ARG A 15 4.66 -8.15 8.06
CA ARG A 15 4.52 -8.78 6.72
C ARG A 15 4.02 -7.81 5.65
N SER A 16 3.24 -6.79 6.00
CA SER A 16 2.74 -5.84 5.02
C SER A 16 3.85 -4.92 4.52
N ARG A 17 4.80 -4.57 5.38
CA ARG A 17 5.93 -3.69 5.07
C ARG A 17 6.91 -4.33 4.08
N THR A 18 7.17 -5.63 4.20
CA THR A 18 8.14 -6.33 3.35
C THR A 18 7.54 -6.83 2.05
N LEU A 19 6.22 -7.07 1.98
CA LEU A 19 5.56 -7.57 0.78
C LEU A 19 4.93 -6.44 -0.05
N TYR A 20 3.97 -5.71 0.51
CA TYR A 20 3.19 -4.73 -0.24
C TYR A 20 4.00 -3.47 -0.53
N GLY A 21 4.90 -3.07 0.39
CA GLY A 21 5.78 -1.91 0.20
C GLY A 21 6.58 -1.97 -1.11
N PRO A 22 7.35 -3.03 -1.39
CA PRO A 22 8.09 -3.17 -2.65
C PRO A 22 7.19 -3.23 -3.89
N ILE A 23 6.05 -3.95 -3.83
CA ILE A 23 5.12 -4.07 -4.97
C ILE A 23 4.58 -2.69 -5.35
N LEU A 24 4.15 -1.89 -4.37
CA LEU A 24 3.61 -0.55 -4.61
C LEU A 24 4.66 0.39 -5.22
N ARG A 25 5.93 0.27 -4.82
CA ARG A 25 7.03 1.06 -5.39
C ARG A 25 7.35 0.68 -6.83
N ALA A 26 7.06 -0.55 -7.24
CA ALA A 26 7.27 -1.03 -8.60
C ALA A 26 6.18 -0.59 -9.59
N LEU A 27 5.08 -0.01 -9.10
CA LEU A 27 3.90 0.38 -9.89
C LEU A 27 3.51 1.86 -9.67
N PRO A 28 4.43 2.82 -9.84
CA PRO A 28 4.21 4.22 -9.46
C PRO A 28 3.14 4.93 -10.31
N ASP A 29 2.98 4.51 -11.57
CA ASP A 29 2.02 5.12 -12.50
C ASP A 29 0.65 4.44 -12.45
N ASP A 30 0.59 3.21 -11.93
CA ASP A 30 -0.63 2.39 -11.90
C ASP A 30 -1.36 2.44 -10.56
N VAL A 31 -0.67 2.76 -9.46
CA VAL A 31 -1.21 2.61 -8.10
C VAL A 31 -0.87 3.80 -7.21
N THR A 32 -1.85 4.27 -6.46
CA THR A 32 -1.67 5.26 -5.38
C THR A 32 -2.06 4.66 -4.03
N LEU A 33 -1.11 4.54 -3.11
CA LEU A 33 -1.39 4.17 -1.72
C LEU A 33 -2.04 5.36 -0.99
N VAL A 34 -3.28 5.20 -0.57
CA VAL A 34 -4.05 6.29 0.05
C VAL A 34 -4.24 6.15 1.56
N SER A 35 -4.02 4.95 2.11
CA SER A 35 -4.20 4.70 3.54
C SER A 35 -3.51 3.40 3.99
N VAL A 36 -3.11 3.35 5.25
CA VAL A 36 -2.61 2.14 5.92
C VAL A 36 -3.29 2.04 7.27
N TRP A 37 -3.96 0.91 7.54
CA TRP A 37 -4.70 0.66 8.77
C TRP A 37 -4.15 -0.58 9.50
N GLY A 38 -3.75 -0.38 10.75
CA GLY A 38 -3.28 -1.42 11.66
C GLY A 38 -4.20 -1.56 12.86
N ARG A 39 -4.01 -2.66 13.62
CA ARG A 39 -4.62 -2.81 14.95
C ARG A 39 -3.99 -1.84 15.96
N SER A 40 -2.70 -1.60 15.82
CA SER A 40 -1.89 -0.64 16.58
C SER A 40 -1.48 0.52 15.68
N ALA A 41 -1.25 1.69 16.28
CA ALA A 41 -0.66 2.83 15.60
C ALA A 41 0.86 2.68 15.37
N ASP A 42 1.47 1.71 16.05
CA ASP A 42 2.88 1.30 15.93
C ASP A 42 3.12 0.27 14.82
#